data_AF-A0A3M1QCQ9-F1
#
_entry.id   AF-A0A3M1QCQ9-F1
#
_cell.length_a   1.000
_cell.length_b   1.000
_cell.length_c   1.000
_cell.angle_alpha   90.00
_cell.angle_beta   90.00
_cell.angle_gamma   90.00
#
_symmetry.space_group_name_H-M   'P 1'
#
loop_
_entity.id
_entity.type
_entity.pdbx_description
1 polymer ?
#
loop_
_entity_poly.entity_id
_entity_poly.type
_entity_poly.pdbx_seq_one_letter_code
_entity_poly.pdbx_strand_id
1 'polypeptide(L)'
;MQLPTMSRRLRMATLLYGMIVFFWLTPEEDSVVTVTILGVVAAFLMAWWQLLRWRGGHAVRARLVPLMLAVFGALVGILAGGATAFLMLMKNAIHGHENLDYRPELMLAILERVPVWALAGALLGLGFGLAWLALRENPRPY
;
A
#
# COMPACT_ATOMS: atom_id res chain seq x y z
N MET A 1 18.50 6.33 -13.95
CA MET A 1 18.50 5.45 -12.76
C MET A 1 17.87 4.13 -13.16
N GLN A 2 18.50 2.98 -12.89
CA GLN A 2 17.86 1.68 -13.14
C GLN A 2 16.94 1.33 -11.97
N LEU A 3 15.72 0.90 -12.26
CA LEU A 3 14.82 0.37 -11.24
C LEU A 3 15.31 -1.02 -10.77
N PRO A 4 15.18 -1.35 -9.48
CA PRO A 4 15.55 -2.68 -9.00
C PRO A 4 14.70 -3.75 -9.69
N THR A 5 15.23 -4.97 -9.78
CA THR A 5 14.47 -6.14 -10.24
C THR A 5 13.76 -6.81 -9.07
N MET A 6 12.92 -7.81 -9.36
CA MET A 6 12.25 -8.61 -8.33
C MET A 6 13.26 -9.27 -7.40
N SER A 7 13.24 -8.87 -6.13
CA SER A 7 14.18 -9.40 -5.13
C SER A 7 13.54 -10.51 -4.29
N ARG A 8 14.37 -11.48 -3.85
CA ARG A 8 13.95 -12.51 -2.88
C ARG A 8 13.38 -11.90 -1.59
N ARG A 9 13.86 -10.71 -1.20
CA ARG A 9 13.38 -9.97 -0.01
C ARG A 9 11.92 -9.57 -0.12
N LEU A 10 11.49 -9.05 -1.28
CA LEU A 10 10.09 -8.67 -1.48
C LEU A 10 9.17 -9.89 -1.38
N ARG A 11 9.57 -11.03 -1.96
CA ARG A 11 8.84 -12.29 -1.82
C ARG A 11 8.71 -12.72 -0.36
N MET A 12 9.78 -12.64 0.42
CA MET A 12 9.72 -12.98 1.84
C MET A 12 8.82 -12.02 2.63
N ALA A 13 8.87 -10.73 2.33
CA ALA A 13 7.99 -9.74 2.94
C ALA A 13 6.51 -10.06 2.65
N THR A 14 6.16 -10.45 1.41
CA THR A 14 4.79 -10.85 1.06
C THR A 14 4.35 -12.13 1.76
N LEU A 15 5.23 -13.13 1.90
CA LEU A 15 4.91 -14.35 2.64
C LEU A 15 4.71 -14.07 4.15
N LEU A 16 5.60 -13.26 4.74
CA LEU A 16 5.49 -12.84 6.12
C LEU A 16 4.20 -12.05 6.37
N TYR A 17 3.85 -11.15 5.45
CA TYR A 17 2.57 -10.44 5.49
C TYR A 17 1.37 -11.40 5.45
N GLY A 18 1.38 -12.39 4.56
CA GLY A 18 0.32 -13.41 4.50
C GLY A 18 0.19 -14.19 5.82
N MET A 19 1.31 -14.53 6.46
CA MET A 19 1.32 -15.18 7.77
C MET A 19 0.74 -14.26 8.86
N ILE A 20 1.08 -12.97 8.88
CA ILE A 20 0.53 -11.99 9.82
C ILE A 20 -0.99 -11.88 9.65
N VAL A 21 -1.48 -11.76 8.41
CA VAL A 21 -2.93 -11.72 8.12
C VAL A 21 -3.61 -13.00 8.58
N PHE A 22 -3.00 -14.16 8.34
CA PHE A 22 -3.54 -15.44 8.78
C PHE A 22 -3.73 -15.50 10.31
N PHE A 23 -2.73 -15.06 11.08
CA PHE A 23 -2.87 -14.98 12.54
C PHE A 23 -3.87 -13.93 12.99
N TRP A 24 -3.94 -12.78 12.32
CA TRP A 24 -4.91 -11.71 12.62
C TRP A 24 -6.37 -12.12 12.33
N LEU A 25 -6.60 -13.04 11.40
CA LEU A 25 -7.92 -13.61 11.13
C LEU A 25 -8.41 -14.56 12.24
N THR A 26 -7.58 -14.92 13.21
CA THR A 26 -7.95 -15.85 14.29
C THR A 26 -8.70 -15.19 15.46
N PRO A 27 -8.25 -14.06 16.04
CA PRO A 27 -8.97 -13.41 17.14
C PRO A 27 -10.16 -12.60 16.64
N GLU A 28 -11.27 -12.68 17.38
CA GLU A 28 -12.38 -11.72 17.32
C GLU A 28 -11.85 -10.34 17.78
N GLU A 29 -11.72 -9.41 16.85
CA GLU A 29 -11.24 -8.04 17.09
C GLU A 29 -11.90 -7.14 16.04
N ASP A 30 -12.52 -6.05 16.49
CA ASP A 30 -13.28 -5.07 15.69
C ASP A 30 -12.49 -3.77 15.43
N SER A 31 -11.21 -3.73 15.81
CA SER A 31 -10.35 -2.57 15.62
C SER A 31 -10.20 -2.22 14.14
N VAL A 32 -10.70 -1.03 13.78
CA VAL A 32 -10.56 -0.46 12.44
C VAL A 32 -9.11 -0.11 12.13
N VAL A 33 -8.33 0.26 13.14
CA VAL A 33 -6.93 0.65 12.98
C VAL A 33 -6.09 -0.53 12.51
N THR A 34 -6.27 -1.70 13.15
CA THR A 34 -5.50 -2.91 12.84
C THR A 34 -5.72 -3.34 11.39
N VAL A 35 -6.98 -3.47 10.96
CA VAL A 35 -7.30 -3.85 9.57
C VAL A 35 -6.89 -2.80 8.53
N THR A 36 -6.93 -1.51 8.90
CA THR A 36 -6.46 -0.42 8.03
C THR A 36 -4.96 -0.50 7.79
N ILE A 37 -4.16 -0.75 8.82
CA ILE A 37 -2.70 -0.92 8.69
C ILE A 37 -2.39 -2.12 7.78
N LEU A 38 -3.07 -3.24 7.99
CA LEU A 38 -2.92 -4.42 7.12
C LEU A 38 -3.29 -4.09 5.67
N GLY A 39 -4.41 -3.42 5.44
CA GLY A 39 -4.84 -3.00 4.11
C GLY A 39 -3.83 -2.09 3.40
N VAL A 40 -3.24 -1.12 4.10
CA VAL A 40 -2.19 -0.24 3.57
C VAL A 40 -0.93 -1.05 3.20
N VAL A 41 -0.51 -1.98 4.05
CA VAL A 41 0.66 -2.83 3.78
C VAL A 41 0.40 -3.75 2.58
N ALA A 42 -0.77 -4.38 2.48
CA ALA A 42 -1.17 -5.17 1.31
C ALA A 42 -1.12 -4.33 0.02
N ALA A 43 -1.74 -3.15 0.05
CA ALA A 43 -1.79 -2.25 -1.10
C ALA A 43 -0.40 -1.80 -1.55
N PHE A 44 0.47 -1.45 -0.60
CA PHE A 44 1.86 -1.10 -0.90
C PHE A 44 2.61 -2.27 -1.54
N LEU A 45 2.55 -3.46 -0.95
CA LEU A 45 3.20 -4.66 -1.49
C LEU A 45 2.67 -4.98 -2.89
N MET A 46 1.36 -4.94 -3.10
CA MET A 46 0.74 -5.24 -4.39
C MET A 46 1.15 -4.23 -5.47
N ALA A 47 1.08 -2.93 -5.17
CA ALA A 47 1.54 -1.89 -6.08
C ALA A 47 3.04 -2.04 -6.39
N TRP A 48 3.86 -2.33 -5.39
CA TRP A 48 5.30 -2.49 -5.54
C TRP A 48 5.64 -3.71 -6.42
N TRP A 49 4.96 -4.85 -6.20
CA TRP A 49 5.06 -6.01 -7.08
C TRP A 49 4.72 -5.64 -8.53
N GLN A 50 3.60 -4.96 -8.75
CA GLN A 50 3.16 -4.60 -10.09
C GLN A 50 4.15 -3.65 -10.78
N LEU A 51 4.69 -2.67 -10.04
CA LEU A 51 5.69 -1.73 -10.54
C LEU A 51 6.97 -2.46 -10.97
N LEU A 52 7.53 -3.31 -10.10
CA LEU A 52 8.76 -4.04 -10.41
C LEU A 52 8.55 -5.06 -11.54
N ARG A 53 7.36 -5.63 -11.67
CA ARG A 53 7.06 -6.61 -12.74
C ARG A 53 7.00 -5.92 -14.10
N TRP A 54 6.48 -4.70 -14.15
CA TRP A 54 6.34 -3.95 -15.39
C TRP A 54 7.60 -3.17 -15.77
N ARG A 55 8.30 -2.59 -14.79
CA ARG A 55 9.40 -1.63 -15.03
C ARG A 55 10.73 -2.01 -14.37
N GLY A 56 10.82 -3.16 -13.69
CA GLY A 56 12.07 -3.61 -13.08
C GLY A 56 13.20 -3.73 -14.11
N GLY A 57 14.40 -3.26 -13.76
CA GLY A 57 15.56 -3.25 -14.64
C GLY A 57 15.58 -2.15 -15.71
N HIS A 58 14.47 -1.45 -15.96
CA HIS A 58 14.45 -0.36 -16.92
C HIS A 58 15.07 0.92 -16.35
N ALA A 59 15.74 1.68 -17.21
CA ALA A 59 16.25 3.01 -16.86
C ALA A 59 15.13 4.05 -16.88
N VAL A 60 14.99 4.78 -15.77
CA VAL A 60 14.09 5.92 -15.61
C VAL A 60 14.90 7.21 -15.60
N ARG A 61 14.40 8.23 -16.30
CA ARG A 61 14.95 9.60 -16.27
C ARG A 61 14.70 10.21 -14.89
N ALA A 62 15.73 10.75 -14.24
CA ALA A 62 15.65 11.26 -12.86
C ALA A 62 14.52 12.29 -12.68
N ARG A 63 14.33 13.18 -13.65
CA ARG A 63 13.25 14.19 -13.66
C ARG A 63 11.83 13.62 -13.61
N LEU A 64 11.62 12.35 -13.97
CA LEU A 64 10.31 11.70 -13.94
C LEU A 64 10.02 11.00 -12.61
N VAL A 65 11.02 10.86 -11.73
CA VAL A 65 10.87 10.15 -10.45
C VAL A 65 9.80 10.77 -9.54
N PRO A 66 9.70 12.11 -9.38
CA PRO A 66 8.64 12.71 -8.56
C PRO A 66 7.23 12.38 -9.06
N LEU A 67 7.00 12.48 -10.38
CA LEU A 67 5.71 12.13 -10.99
C LEU A 67 5.41 10.64 -10.82
N MET A 68 6.40 9.77 -11.05
CA MET A 68 6.22 8.33 -10.88
C MET A 68 5.89 7.95 -9.44
N LEU A 69 6.55 8.57 -8.45
CA LEU A 69 6.26 8.32 -7.04
C LEU A 69 4.92 8.91 -6.62
N ALA A 70 4.51 10.05 -7.17
CA ALA A 70 3.16 10.58 -6.96
C ALA A 70 2.08 9.61 -7.49
N VAL A 71 2.22 9.13 -8.73
CA VAL A 71 1.29 8.15 -9.31
C VAL A 71 1.29 6.83 -8.52
N PHE A 72 2.47 6.36 -8.11
CA PHE A 72 2.61 5.16 -7.30
C PHE A 72 1.91 5.33 -5.94
N GLY A 73 2.14 6.45 -5.26
CA GLY A 73 1.51 6.76 -3.99
C GLY A 73 -0.01 6.86 -4.10
N ALA A 74 -0.51 7.48 -5.17
CA ALA A 74 -1.96 7.52 -5.45
C ALA A 74 -2.55 6.12 -5.60
N LEU A 75 -1.88 5.26 -6.38
CA LEU A 75 -2.29 3.87 -6.57
C LEU A 75 -2.31 3.10 -5.24
N VAL A 76 -1.29 3.28 -4.39
CA VAL A 76 -1.27 2.68 -3.04
C VAL A 76 -2.47 3.15 -2.21
N GLY A 77 -2.79 4.45 -2.22
CA GLY A 77 -3.95 5.00 -1.52
C GLY A 77 -5.28 4.40 -1.99
N ILE A 78 -5.46 4.25 -3.30
CA ILE A 78 -6.65 3.61 -3.89
C ILE A 78 -6.78 2.16 -3.44
N LEU A 79 -5.69 1.40 -3.63
CA LEU A 79 -5.66 -0.01 -3.29
C LEU A 79 -5.81 -0.24 -1.79
N ALA A 80 -5.35 0.68 -0.94
CA ALA A 80 -5.43 0.56 0.51
C ALA A 80 -6.88 0.60 1.01
N GLY A 81 -7.72 1.50 0.49
CA GLY A 81 -9.14 1.53 0.84
C GLY A 81 -9.86 0.24 0.43
N GLY A 82 -9.62 -0.22 -0.80
CA GLY A 82 -10.17 -1.48 -1.31
C GLY A 82 -9.70 -2.70 -0.53
N ALA A 83 -8.40 -2.81 -0.25
CA ALA A 83 -7.82 -3.91 0.52
C ALA A 83 -8.33 -3.93 1.97
N THR A 84 -8.47 -2.77 2.61
CA THR A 84 -9.03 -2.67 3.97
C THR A 84 -10.47 -3.19 4.01
N ALA A 85 -11.35 -2.70 3.12
CA ALA A 85 -12.73 -3.15 3.05
C ALA A 85 -12.83 -4.66 2.71
N PHE A 86 -11.97 -5.15 1.83
CA PHE A 86 -11.91 -6.57 1.49
C PHE A 86 -11.49 -7.43 2.70
N LEU A 87 -10.49 -7.01 3.48
CA LEU A 87 -10.07 -7.73 4.69
C LEU A 87 -11.17 -7.75 5.76
N MET A 88 -11.89 -6.64 5.94
CA MET A 88 -13.07 -6.58 6.83
C MET A 88 -14.14 -7.60 6.39
N LEU A 89 -14.46 -7.64 5.09
CA LEU A 89 -15.42 -8.59 4.52
C LEU A 89 -14.98 -10.05 4.73
N MET A 90 -13.70 -10.36 4.48
CA MET A 90 -13.16 -11.71 4.68
C MET A 90 -13.23 -12.13 6.14
N LYS A 91 -12.94 -11.22 7.08
CA LYS A 91 -13.03 -11.54 8.51
C LYS A 91 -14.46 -11.89 8.93
N ASN A 92 -15.44 -11.07 8.55
CA ASN A 92 -16.85 -11.38 8.79
C ASN A 92 -17.28 -12.73 8.20
N ALA A 93 -16.85 -13.04 6.97
CA ALA A 93 -17.20 -14.28 6.29
C ALA A 93 -16.62 -15.53 6.98
N ILE A 94 -15.47 -15.40 7.64
CA ILE A 94 -14.80 -16.48 8.35
C ILE A 94 -15.42 -16.72 9.73
N HIS A 95 -15.75 -15.66 10.48
CA HIS A 95 -16.26 -15.81 11.85
C HIS A 95 -17.73 -16.24 11.93
N GLY A 96 -18.54 -16.02 10.90
CA GLY A 96 -19.82 -16.73 10.69
C GLY A 96 -20.89 -16.58 11.78
N HIS A 97 -20.74 -15.65 12.73
CA HIS A 97 -21.70 -15.39 13.79
C HIS A 97 -22.62 -14.20 13.47
N GLU A 98 -23.80 -14.15 14.10
CA GLU A 98 -24.84 -13.14 13.84
C GLU A 98 -24.35 -11.69 14.05
N ASN A 99 -23.39 -11.50 14.96
CA ASN A 99 -22.80 -10.19 15.26
C ASN A 99 -21.62 -9.90 14.34
N LEU A 100 -21.79 -9.17 13.24
CA LEU A 100 -20.67 -8.85 12.35
C LEU A 100 -19.57 -8.05 13.07
N ASP A 101 -18.31 -8.49 12.97
CA ASP A 101 -17.14 -7.75 13.49
C ASP A 101 -17.04 -6.35 12.88
N TYR A 102 -17.30 -6.27 11.56
CA TYR A 102 -17.33 -5.01 10.83
C TYR A 102 -18.68 -4.81 10.18
N ARG A 103 -19.38 -3.74 10.55
CA ARG A 103 -20.67 -3.43 9.93
C ARG A 103 -20.51 -2.99 8.46
N PRO A 104 -21.48 -3.29 7.57
CA PRO A 104 -21.41 -2.85 6.17
C PRO A 104 -21.27 -1.34 5.99
N GLU A 105 -21.88 -0.54 6.87
CA GLU A 105 -21.79 0.93 6.80
C GLU A 105 -20.34 1.41 7.01
N LEU A 106 -19.57 0.72 7.86
CA LEU A 106 -18.17 1.04 8.09
C LEU A 106 -17.31 0.72 6.86
N MET A 107 -17.56 -0.41 6.19
CA MET A 107 -16.85 -0.78 4.96
C MET A 107 -17.12 0.24 3.84
N LEU A 108 -18.38 0.66 3.67
CA LEU A 108 -18.75 1.72 2.72
C LEU A 108 -18.06 3.03 3.07
N ALA A 109 -18.03 3.40 4.35
CA ALA A 109 -17.36 4.62 4.79
C ALA A 109 -15.84 4.60 4.51
N ILE A 110 -15.18 3.44 4.55
CA ILE A 110 -13.77 3.29 4.11
C ILE A 110 -13.65 3.51 2.60
N LEU A 111 -14.54 2.89 1.81
CA LEU A 111 -14.53 3.02 0.35
C LEU A 111 -14.81 4.45 -0.12
N GLU A 112 -15.72 5.18 0.54
CA GLU A 112 -16.00 6.60 0.27
C GLU A 112 -14.78 7.50 0.50
N ARG A 113 -13.84 7.09 1.36
CA ARG A 113 -12.60 7.82 1.64
C ARG A 113 -11.46 7.51 0.68
N VAL A 114 -11.63 6.57 -0.26
CA VAL A 114 -10.64 6.20 -1.28
C VAL A 114 -10.05 7.41 -2.01
N PRO A 115 -10.83 8.43 -2.45
CA PRO A 115 -10.26 9.60 -3.11
C PRO A 115 -9.30 10.38 -2.22
N VAL A 116 -9.63 10.53 -0.93
CA VAL A 116 -8.79 11.21 0.06
C VAL A 116 -7.49 10.44 0.29
N TRP A 117 -7.57 9.10 0.36
CA TRP A 117 -6.39 8.25 0.54
C TRP A 117 -5.49 8.28 -0.69
N ALA A 118 -6.07 8.29 -1.89
CA ALA A 118 -5.34 8.45 -3.15
C ALA A 118 -4.59 9.78 -3.18
N LEU A 119 -5.26 10.89 -2.81
CA LEU A 119 -4.64 12.21 -2.75
C LEU A 119 -3.49 12.24 -1.73
N ALA A 120 -3.72 11.72 -0.51
CA ALA A 120 -2.69 11.64 0.53
C ALA A 120 -1.47 10.84 0.07
N GLY A 121 -1.70 9.66 -0.52
CA GLY A 121 -0.65 8.84 -1.10
C GLY A 121 0.12 9.57 -2.21
N ALA A 122 -0.59 10.27 -3.11
CA ALA A 122 0.03 11.03 -4.18
C ALA A 122 0.94 12.15 -3.66
N LEU A 123 0.47 12.90 -2.66
CA LEU A 123 1.24 13.97 -2.03
C LEU A 123 2.48 13.43 -1.30
N LEU A 124 2.34 12.31 -0.56
CA LEU A 124 3.48 11.64 0.07
C LEU A 124 4.51 11.18 -0.95
N GLY A 125 4.06 10.51 -2.02
CA GLY A 125 4.92 10.04 -3.09
C GLY A 125 5.65 11.18 -3.81
N LEU A 126 4.94 12.28 -4.10
CA LEU A 126 5.52 13.49 -4.66
C LEU A 126 6.59 14.08 -3.74
N GLY A 127 6.28 14.22 -2.45
CA GLY A 127 7.21 14.73 -1.44
C GLY A 127 8.50 13.91 -1.37
N PHE A 128 8.39 12.57 -1.33
CA PHE A 128 9.56 11.69 -1.36
C PHE A 128 10.36 11.84 -2.66
N GLY A 129 9.70 11.94 -3.80
CA GLY A 129 10.39 12.09 -5.08
C GLY A 129 11.10 13.41 -5.24
N LEU A 130 10.51 14.51 -4.76
CA LEU A 130 11.15 15.83 -4.73
C LEU A 130 12.34 15.85 -3.78
N ALA A 131 12.19 15.30 -2.56
CA ALA A 131 13.29 15.19 -1.60
C ALA A 131 14.46 14.36 -2.17
N TRP A 132 14.16 13.24 -2.84
CA TRP A 132 15.16 12.42 -3.50
C TRP A 132 15.89 13.16 -4.64
N LEU A 133 15.16 13.95 -5.43
CA LEU A 133 15.75 14.74 -6.51
C LEU A 133 16.68 15.83 -5.96
N ALA A 134 16.24 16.56 -4.94
CA ALA A 134 17.02 17.59 -4.27
C ALA A 134 18.34 17.03 -3.69
N LEU A 135 18.29 15.83 -3.08
CA LEU A 135 19.48 15.16 -2.55
C LEU A 135 20.47 14.69 -3.64
N ARG A 136 20.02 14.53 -4.89
CA ARG A 136 20.89 14.16 -6.02
C ARG A 136 21.53 15.34 -6.71
N GLU A 137 20.82 16.47 -6.82
CA GLU A 137 21.33 17.67 -7.48
C GLU A 137 22.33 18.44 -6.63
N ASN A 138 22.40 18.14 -5.32
CA ASN A 138 23.32 18.76 -4.38
C ASN A 138 24.39 17.75 -3.91
N PRO A 139 25.29 17.26 -4.80
CA PRO A 139 26.44 16.49 -4.36
C PRO A 139 27.27 17.44 -3.49
N ARG A 140 27.35 17.14 -2.19
CA ARG A 140 28.03 17.99 -1.21
C ARG A 140 29.39 18.46 -1.77
N PRO A 141 29.69 19.77 -1.79
CA PRO A 141 31.03 20.25 -2.07
C PRO A 141 31.90 19.93 -0.84
N TYR A 142 32.65 18.82 -0.92
CA TYR A 142 33.79 18.56 -0.05
C TYR A 142 35.01 18.33 -0.94
#